data_AF-A0A371PFB2-F1
#
_entry.id   AF-A0A371PFB2-F1
#
_cell.length_a   1.000
_cell.length_b   1.000
_cell.length_c   1.000
_cell.angle_alpha   90.00
_cell.angle_beta   90.00
_cell.angle_gamma   90.00
#
_symmetry.space_group_name_H-M   'P 1'
#
loop_
_entity.id
_entity.type
_entity.pdbx_description
1 polymer ?
#
loop_
_entity_poly.entity_id
_entity_poly.type
_entity_poly.pdbx_seq_one_letter_code
_entity_poly.pdbx_strand_id
1 'polypeptide(L)'
;MDAPSVTAPGDGPADTTDASEIASSAAPDKGAAAKGGNLTVNAVVKVGEAAKVAPAQAGAPRIETYKATKPNGDVVTVTHNLDTGATSVEPVA
;
A
#
# COMPACT_ATOMS: atom_id res chain seq x y z
N MET A 1 -40.40 2.06 12.00
CA MET A 1 -39.82 0.72 11.73
C MET A 1 -38.64 0.95 10.83
N ASP A 2 -37.48 1.12 11.45
CA ASP A 2 -36.22 1.43 10.78
C ASP A 2 -35.65 0.12 10.21
N ALA A 3 -36.05 -0.21 8.99
CA ALA A 3 -35.34 -1.23 8.23
C ALA A 3 -34.02 -0.60 7.74
N PRO A 4 -32.86 -1.25 7.93
CA PRO A 4 -31.61 -0.78 7.35
C PRO A 4 -31.75 -0.65 5.84
N SER A 5 -31.17 0.41 5.27
CA SER A 5 -31.07 0.57 3.81
C SER A 5 -30.44 -0.68 3.21
N VAL A 6 -31.21 -1.41 2.39
CA VAL A 6 -30.69 -2.54 1.61
C VAL A 6 -30.19 -1.99 0.28
N THR A 7 -28.91 -1.64 0.24
CA THR A 7 -28.22 -1.43 -1.04
C THR A 7 -28.20 -2.77 -1.78
N ALA A 8 -28.30 -2.74 -3.11
CA ALA A 8 -28.21 -3.97 -3.91
C ALA A 8 -26.85 -4.64 -3.66
N PRO A 9 -26.73 -5.98 -3.75
CA PRO A 9 -25.42 -6.62 -3.72
C PRO A 9 -24.48 -5.97 -4.76
N GLY A 10 -23.36 -5.39 -4.30
CA GLY A 10 -22.43 -4.58 -5.12
C GLY A 10 -22.51 -3.06 -4.91
N ASP A 11 -23.49 -2.59 -4.13
CA ASP A 11 -23.73 -1.17 -3.81
C ASP A 11 -23.26 -0.85 -2.36
N GLY A 12 -22.33 -1.68 -1.86
CA GLY A 12 -21.51 -1.42 -0.68
C GLY A 12 -20.28 -0.57 -1.02
N PRO A 13 -19.39 -0.28 -0.03
CA PRO A 13 -18.10 0.34 -0.35
C PRO A 13 -17.42 -0.48 -1.44
N ALA A 14 -16.78 0.18 -2.39
CA ALA A 14 -16.21 -0.47 -3.57
C ALA A 14 -15.39 -1.70 -3.14
N ASP A 15 -15.93 -2.89 -3.41
CA ASP A 15 -15.31 -4.18 -3.10
C ASP A 15 -14.27 -4.49 -4.17
N THR A 16 -13.31 -3.57 -4.29
CA THR A 16 -12.22 -3.69 -5.25
C THR A 16 -11.12 -4.46 -4.54
N THR A 17 -10.77 -5.63 -5.05
CA THR A 17 -9.56 -6.35 -4.62
C THR A 17 -8.30 -5.80 -5.27
N ASP A 18 -8.44 -4.78 -6.14
CA ASP A 18 -7.34 -4.15 -6.85
C ASP A 18 -6.78 -2.99 -6.02
N ALA A 19 -5.57 -3.19 -5.50
CA ALA A 19 -4.86 -2.18 -4.71
C ALA A 19 -4.53 -0.89 -5.49
N SER A 20 -4.66 -0.89 -6.83
CA SER A 20 -4.42 0.28 -7.67
C SER A 20 -5.69 1.06 -7.98
N GLU A 21 -6.86 0.61 -7.53
CA GLU A 21 -8.12 1.29 -7.83
C GLU A 21 -8.33 2.52 -6.93
N ILE A 22 -8.70 3.65 -7.55
CA ILE A 22 -9.15 4.85 -6.83
C ILE A 22 -10.67 4.87 -6.88
N ALA A 23 -11.29 4.75 -5.71
CA ALA A 23 -12.73 4.81 -5.55
C ALA A 23 -13.16 6.11 -4.84
N SER A 24 -14.31 6.65 -5.21
CA SER A 24 -14.89 7.85 -4.59
C SER A 24 -16.39 7.70 -4.42
N SER A 25 -16.96 8.38 -3.43
CA SER A 25 -18.41 8.42 -3.26
C SER A 25 -19.07 9.20 -4.40
N ALA A 26 -19.99 8.56 -5.10
CA ALA A 26 -20.87 9.22 -6.06
C ALA A 26 -21.66 10.34 -5.38
N ALA A 27 -21.88 11.44 -6.09
CA ALA A 27 -22.76 12.49 -5.61
C ALA A 27 -24.20 11.94 -5.51
N PRO A 28 -24.90 12.14 -4.38
CA PRO A 28 -26.25 11.59 -4.22
C PRO A 28 -27.26 12.31 -5.11
N ASP A 29 -28.02 11.55 -5.90
CA ASP A 29 -29.29 12.04 -6.45
C ASP A 29 -30.37 11.98 -5.37
N LYS A 30 -30.40 13.02 -4.54
CA LYS A 30 -31.35 13.17 -3.44
C LYS A 30 -32.80 13.28 -3.93
N GLY A 31 -33.01 13.74 -5.17
CA GLY A 31 -34.34 13.95 -5.74
C GLY A 31 -35.02 12.65 -6.14
N ALA A 32 -34.29 11.74 -6.79
CA ALA A 32 -34.79 10.42 -7.15
C ALA A 32 -35.00 9.53 -5.90
N ALA A 33 -34.06 9.55 -4.96
CA ALA A 33 -34.14 8.73 -3.74
C ALA A 33 -35.28 9.15 -2.80
N ALA A 34 -35.52 10.45 -2.64
CA ALA A 34 -36.64 10.95 -1.83
C ALA A 34 -38.00 10.58 -2.44
N LYS A 35 -38.13 10.60 -3.77
CA LYS A 35 -39.36 10.15 -4.47
C LYS A 35 -39.62 8.64 -4.31
N GLY A 36 -38.57 7.85 -4.13
CA GLY A 36 -38.65 6.41 -3.87
C GLY A 36 -38.84 6.03 -2.39
N GLY A 37 -38.87 7.01 -1.47
CA GLY A 37 -39.00 6.74 -0.02
C GLY A 37 -37.73 6.18 0.63
N ASN A 38 -36.56 6.31 0.00
CA ASN A 38 -35.30 5.71 0.45
C ASN A 38 -34.40 6.75 1.14
N LEU A 39 -33.62 6.31 2.13
CA LEU A 39 -32.46 7.07 2.63
C LEU A 39 -31.32 6.97 1.60
N THR A 40 -30.64 8.07 1.28
CA THR A 40 -29.50 8.07 0.35
C THR A 40 -28.21 7.68 1.07
N VAL A 41 -27.68 6.51 0.79
CA VAL A 41 -26.25 6.24 1.00
C VAL A 41 -25.55 6.48 -0.33
N ASN A 42 -24.43 7.20 -0.30
CA ASN A 42 -23.66 7.44 -1.52
C ASN A 42 -23.00 6.13 -1.95
N ALA A 43 -23.30 5.64 -3.15
CA ALA A 43 -22.57 4.54 -3.76
C ALA A 43 -21.09 4.93 -3.93
N VAL A 44 -20.16 4.02 -3.70
CA VAL A 44 -18.74 4.24 -3.99
C VAL A 44 -18.46 3.71 -5.40
N VAL A 45 -17.95 4.57 -6.28
CA VAL A 45 -17.66 4.24 -7.68
C VAL A 45 -16.18 4.36 -7.98
N LYS A 46 -15.68 3.53 -8.90
CA LYS A 46 -14.34 3.70 -9.48
C LYS A 46 -14.24 5.06 -10.17
N VAL A 47 -13.29 5.88 -9.75
CA VAL A 47 -13.02 7.20 -10.35
C VAL A 47 -11.65 7.26 -11.03
N GLY A 48 -10.83 6.23 -10.88
CA GLY A 48 -9.56 6.13 -11.59
C GLY A 48 -8.69 4.98 -11.11
N GLU A 49 -7.44 5.02 -11.53
CA GLU A 49 -6.39 4.10 -11.10
C GLU A 49 -5.18 4.91 -10.64
N ALA A 50 -4.56 4.48 -9.54
CA ALA A 50 -3.34 5.05 -9.05
C ALA A 50 -2.24 4.83 -10.09
N ALA A 51 -1.45 5.87 -10.36
CA ALA A 51 -0.28 5.72 -11.20
C ALA A 51 0.65 4.68 -10.55
N LYS A 52 0.98 3.63 -11.30
CA LYS A 52 1.99 2.68 -10.88
C LYS A 52 3.31 3.43 -10.75
N VAL A 53 3.71 3.73 -9.51
CA VAL A 53 5.00 4.33 -9.24
C VAL A 53 6.03 3.32 -9.74
N ALA A 54 6.85 3.73 -10.71
CA ALA A 54 8.00 2.92 -11.08
C ALA A 54 8.79 2.65 -9.79
N PRO A 55 9.26 1.40 -9.54
CA PRO A 55 10.18 1.15 -8.45
C PRO A 55 11.26 2.22 -8.52
N ALA A 56 11.58 2.83 -7.37
CA ALA A 56 12.64 3.84 -7.30
C ALA A 56 13.83 3.32 -8.12
N GLN A 57 14.29 4.13 -9.09
CA GLN A 57 15.43 3.77 -9.92
C GLN A 57 16.52 3.21 -9.01
N ALA A 58 17.05 2.04 -9.35
CA ALA A 58 18.13 1.40 -8.61
C ALA A 58 19.33 2.36 -8.58
N GLY A 59 19.37 3.22 -7.56
CA GLY A 59 20.52 4.04 -7.26
C GLY A 59 21.69 3.14 -6.84
N ALA A 60 22.86 3.75 -6.64
CA ALA A 60 23.94 3.03 -5.99
C ALA A 60 23.41 2.44 -4.65
N PRO A 61 23.65 1.14 -4.38
CA PRO A 61 23.13 0.53 -3.18
C PRO A 61 23.68 1.25 -1.95
N ARG A 62 22.83 1.40 -0.94
CA ARG A 62 23.25 1.93 0.36
C ARG A 62 24.07 0.85 1.05
N ILE A 63 25.39 1.03 1.06
CA ILE A 63 26.36 0.11 1.66
C ILE A 63 26.90 0.70 2.97
N GLU A 64 26.90 -0.10 4.03
CA GLU A 64 27.57 0.17 5.29
C GLU A 64 28.78 -0.76 5.43
N THR A 65 29.96 -0.20 5.74
CA THR A 65 31.19 -0.97 5.97
C THR A 65 31.76 -0.64 7.33
N TYR A 66 31.96 -1.65 8.18
CA TYR A 66 32.53 -1.49 9.52
C TYR A 66 33.45 -2.64 9.91
N LYS A 67 34.34 -2.39 10.88
CA LYS A 67 35.19 -3.43 11.47
C LYS A 67 34.48 -4.06 12.66
N ALA A 68 34.55 -5.38 12.79
CA ALA A 68 34.01 -6.13 13.91
C ALA A 68 35.02 -7.17 14.40
N THR A 69 35.03 -7.40 15.72
CA THR A 69 35.87 -8.46 16.33
C THR A 69 35.06 -9.74 16.41
N LYS A 70 35.59 -10.84 15.88
CA LYS A 70 35.02 -12.18 15.99
C LYS A 70 35.18 -12.73 17.42
N PRO A 71 34.40 -13.77 17.80
CA PRO A 71 34.56 -14.44 19.09
C PRO A 71 35.96 -15.05 19.33
N ASN A 72 36.70 -15.35 18.26
CA ASN A 72 38.07 -15.86 18.34
C ASN A 72 39.13 -14.75 18.50
N GLY A 73 38.72 -13.47 18.55
CA GLY A 73 39.60 -12.31 18.68
C GLY A 73 40.05 -11.67 17.36
N ASP A 74 39.81 -12.31 16.21
CA ASP A 74 40.19 -11.75 14.91
C ASP A 74 39.30 -10.55 14.52
N VAL A 75 39.90 -9.53 13.91
CA VAL A 75 39.13 -8.40 13.35
C VAL A 75 38.78 -8.69 11.89
N VAL A 76 37.53 -8.45 11.52
CA VAL A 76 37.01 -8.57 10.14
C VAL A 76 36.37 -7.28 9.67
N THR A 77 36.34 -7.08 8.36
CA THR A 77 35.54 -6.06 7.69
C THR A 77 34.18 -6.69 7.34
N VAL A 78 33.11 -6.05 7.78
CA VAL A 78 31.72 -6.41 7.45
C VAL A 78 31.19 -5.39 6.46
N THR A 79 30.61 -5.86 5.36
CA THR A 79 29.90 -5.04 4.38
C THR A 79 28.44 -5.43 4.36
N HIS A 80 27.56 -4.49 4.66
CA HIS A 80 26.11 -4.69 4.72
C HIS A 80 25.40 -3.82 3.68
N ASN A 81 24.55 -4.45 2.85
CA ASN A 81 23.72 -3.75 1.88
C ASN A 81 22.34 -3.49 2.48
N LEU A 82 22.03 -2.21 2.75
CA LEU A 82 20.80 -1.77 3.42
C LEU A 82 19.56 -1.85 2.55
N ASP A 83 19.71 -2.07 1.24
CA ASP A 83 18.58 -2.19 0.30
C ASP A 83 18.17 -3.65 0.10
N THR A 84 19.10 -4.61 0.26
CA THR A 84 18.85 -6.05 0.05
C THR A 84 18.95 -6.90 1.31
N GLY A 85 19.57 -6.37 2.38
CA GLY A 85 19.89 -7.12 3.60
C GLY A 85 21.08 -8.08 3.46
N ALA A 86 21.75 -8.12 2.32
CA ALA A 86 22.92 -8.98 2.11
C ALA A 86 24.13 -8.50 2.95
N THR A 87 24.86 -9.44 3.53
CA THR A 87 26.07 -9.17 4.33
C THR A 87 27.22 -10.05 3.88
N SER A 88 28.40 -9.46 3.65
CA SER A 88 29.66 -10.18 3.45
C SER A 88 30.66 -9.85 4.55
N VAL A 89 31.57 -10.79 4.83
CA VAL A 89 32.59 -10.67 5.86
C VAL A 89 33.93 -11.10 5.29
N GLU A 90 34.93 -10.23 5.39
CA GLU A 90 36.28 -10.45 4.87
C GLU A 90 37.34 -10.18 5.96
N PRO A 91 38.49 -10.87 5.95
CA PRO A 91 39.60 -10.54 6.83
C PRO A 91 40.05 -9.09 6.64
N VAL A 92 40.48 -8.43 7.72
CA VAL A 92 41.18 -7.14 7.58
C VAL A 92 42.55 -7.43 6.95
N ALA A 93 42.85 -6.75 5.84
CA ALA A 93 44.16 -6.79 5.19
C ALA A 93 45.26 -6.15 6.05
#